data_AF-A0A2H0R055-F1
#
_entry.id   AF-A0A2H0R055-F1
#
_cell.length_a   1.000
_cell.length_b   1.000
_cell.length_c   1.000
_cell.angle_alpha   90.00
_cell.angle_beta   90.00
_cell.angle_gamma   90.00
#
_symmetry.space_group_name_H-M   'P 1'
#
loop_
_entity.id
_entity.type
_entity.pdbx_description
1 polymer ?
#
loop_
_entity_poly.entity_id
_entity_poly.type
_entity_poly.pdbx_seq_one_letter_code
_entity_poly.pdbx_strand_id
1 'polypeptide(L)'
;MTRQSISLTSPNDEWLKAQLANEEYSSKSEVVNDLIRQARKREEAVNNIRNQLIKAEESGVTQEVDPKAMLKEFKDRLSDNGQI
;
A
#
# COMPACT_ATOMS: atom_id res chain seq x y z
N MET A 1 -5.22 -25.98 2.26
CA MET A 1 -4.15 -25.23 2.96
C MET A 1 -3.03 -26.20 3.31
N THR A 2 -1.76 -25.81 3.16
CA THR A 2 -0.63 -26.58 3.68
C THR A 2 -0.43 -26.22 5.16
N ARG A 3 -0.42 -27.22 6.04
CA ARG A 3 -0.23 -26.99 7.47
C ARG A 3 1.24 -26.68 7.73
N GLN A 4 1.51 -25.51 8.33
CA GLN A 4 2.83 -25.17 8.85
C GLN A 4 2.76 -25.09 10.37
N SER A 5 3.76 -25.64 11.04
CA SER A 5 3.90 -25.52 12.49
C SER A 5 4.84 -24.37 12.78
N ILE A 6 4.33 -23.33 13.43
CA ILE A 6 5.08 -22.13 13.81
C ILE A 6 5.05 -21.97 15.33
N SER A 7 6.19 -21.62 15.92
CA SER A 7 6.27 -21.28 17.34
C SER A 7 6.08 -19.77 17.50
N LEU A 8 5.24 -19.37 18.45
CA LEU A 8 4.96 -17.97 18.76
C LEU A 8 5.47 -17.66 20.15
N THR A 9 5.91 -16.41 20.36
CA THR A 9 6.23 -15.90 21.69
C THR A 9 4.98 -15.82 22.55
N SER A 10 5.12 -15.90 23.87
CA SER A 10 3.98 -15.84 24.80
C SER A 10 3.07 -14.61 24.58
N PRO A 11 3.60 -13.37 24.38
CA PRO A 11 2.75 -12.21 24.12
C PRO A 11 1.93 -12.32 22.84
N ASN A 12 2.50 -12.93 21.78
CA ASN A 12 1.80 -13.11 20.52
C ASN A 12 0.69 -14.17 20.64
N ASP A 13 0.92 -15.24 21.40
CA ASP A 13 -0.11 -16.25 21.65
C ASP A 13 -1.28 -15.69 22.46
N GLU A 14 -1.01 -14.88 23.49
CA GLU A 14 -2.02 -14.17 24.27
C GLU A 14 -2.83 -13.20 23.41
N TRP A 15 -2.15 -12.43 22.57
CA TRP A 15 -2.82 -11.52 21.63
C TRP A 15 -3.73 -12.27 20.66
N LEU A 16 -3.30 -13.41 20.09
CA LEU A 16 -4.13 -14.24 19.23
C LEU A 16 -5.35 -14.82 19.96
N LYS A 17 -5.19 -15.22 21.23
CA LYS A 17 -6.31 -15.68 22.07
C LYS A 17 -7.33 -14.56 22.31
N ALA A 18 -6.88 -13.32 22.51
CA ALA A 18 -7.77 -12.18 22.66
C ALA A 18 -8.58 -11.89 21.38
N GLN A 19 -7.97 -12.04 20.19
CA GLN A 19 -8.69 -11.90 18.92
C GLN A 19 -9.78 -12.95 18.73
N LEU A 20 -9.55 -14.18 19.22
CA LEU A 20 -10.58 -15.23 19.22
C LEU A 20 -11.70 -14.96 20.21
N ALA A 21 -11.38 -14.39 21.37
CA ALA A 21 -12.37 -14.05 22.40
C ALA A 21 -13.35 -12.96 21.94
N ASN A 22 -12.95 -12.12 20.98
CA ASN A 22 -13.82 -11.12 20.37
C ASN A 22 -14.80 -11.69 19.33
N GLU A 23 -14.80 -13.01 19.10
CA GLU A 23 -15.65 -13.74 18.13
C GLU A 23 -15.50 -13.30 16.67
N GLU A 24 -14.57 -12.39 16.36
CA GLU A 24 -14.29 -11.93 14.99
C GLU A 24 -13.62 -13.00 14.12
N TYR A 25 -13.02 -14.02 14.75
CA TYR A 25 -12.29 -15.08 14.06
C TYR A 25 -12.63 -16.46 14.63
N SER A 26 -12.67 -17.46 13.77
CA SER A 26 -12.99 -18.85 14.13
C SER A 26 -11.78 -19.66 14.62
N SER A 27 -10.55 -19.24 14.25
CA SER A 27 -9.33 -19.95 14.62
C SER A 27 -8.09 -19.04 14.62
N LYS A 28 -7.05 -19.43 15.38
CA LYS A 28 -5.74 -18.74 15.35
C LYS A 28 -5.15 -18.69 13.95
N SER A 29 -5.34 -19.77 13.17
CA SER A 29 -4.86 -19.84 11.79
C SER A 29 -5.55 -18.82 10.88
N GLU A 30 -6.81 -18.51 11.12
CA GLU A 30 -7.54 -17.48 10.38
C GLU A 30 -6.95 -16.08 10.66
N VAL A 31 -6.71 -15.75 11.92
CA VAL A 31 -6.07 -14.48 12.31
C VAL A 31 -4.69 -14.36 11.66
N VAL A 32 -3.88 -15.42 11.70
CA VAL A 32 -2.55 -15.43 11.08
C VAL A 32 -2.64 -15.25 9.56
N ASN A 33 -3.57 -15.93 8.90
CA ASN A 33 -3.78 -15.79 7.46
C ASN A 33 -4.21 -14.37 7.09
N ASP A 34 -5.08 -13.75 7.89
CA ASP A 34 -5.49 -12.37 7.63
C ASP A 34 -4.35 -11.38 7.87
N LEU A 35 -3.55 -11.56 8.92
CA LEU A 35 -2.32 -10.78 9.12
C LEU A 35 -1.36 -10.88 7.94
N ILE A 36 -1.16 -12.08 7.39
CA ILE A 36 -0.32 -12.27 6.18
C ILE A 36 -0.92 -11.51 5.00
N ARG A 37 -2.24 -11.54 4.81
CA ARG A 37 -2.91 -10.80 3.75
C ARG A 37 -2.74 -9.29 3.92
N GLN A 38 -2.89 -8.77 5.13
CA GLN A 38 -2.66 -7.36 5.43
C GLN A 38 -1.20 -6.96 5.19
N ALA A 39 -0.23 -7.78 5.60
CA ALA A 39 1.18 -7.53 5.37
C ALA A 39 1.51 -7.45 3.88
N ARG A 40 1.00 -8.39 3.07
CA ARG A 40 1.18 -8.38 1.61
C ARG A 40 0.61 -7.13 0.95
N LYS A 41 -0.59 -6.69 1.36
CA LYS A 41 -1.20 -5.45 0.86
C LYS A 41 -0.37 -4.21 1.21
N ARG A 42 0.18 -4.14 2.43
CA ARG A 42 1.06 -3.03 2.85
C ARG A 42 2.35 -3.03 2.04
N GLU A 43 2.95 -4.20 1.82
CA GLU A 43 4.16 -4.35 1.01
C GLU A 43 3.91 -3.92 -0.44
N GLU A 44 2.80 -4.34 -1.03
CA GLU A 44 2.40 -3.92 -2.38
C GLU A 44 2.21 -2.41 -2.49
N ALA A 45 1.56 -1.78 -1.50
CA ALA A 45 1.39 -0.33 -1.45
C ALA A 45 2.74 0.41 -1.37
N VAL A 46 3.65 -0.04 -0.49
CA VAL A 46 5.00 0.52 -0.37
C VAL A 46 5.79 0.35 -1.66
N ASN A 47 5.70 -0.82 -2.29
CA ASN A 47 6.38 -1.09 -3.55
C ASN A 47 5.85 -0.22 -4.69
N ASN A 48 4.54 0.04 -4.73
CA ASN A 48 3.94 0.96 -5.70
C ASN A 48 4.50 2.38 -5.52
N ILE A 49 4.51 2.89 -4.28
CA ILE A 49 5.08 4.21 -3.96
C ILE A 49 6.56 4.26 -4.37
N ARG A 50 7.36 3.25 -3.99
CA ARG A 50 8.77 3.17 -4.41
C ARG A 50 8.95 3.20 -5.91
N ASN A 51 8.14 2.42 -6.65
CA ASN A 51 8.23 2.39 -8.10
C ASN A 51 7.85 3.74 -8.73
N GLN A 52 6.87 4.45 -8.17
CA GLN A 52 6.53 5.80 -8.62
C GLN A 52 7.67 6.80 -8.34
N LEU A 53 8.30 6.71 -7.17
CA LEU A 53 9.45 7.55 -6.83
C LEU A 53 10.63 7.30 -7.76
N ILE A 54 10.97 6.03 -8.02
CA ILE A 54 12.06 5.67 -8.96
C ILE A 54 11.77 6.24 -10.35
N LYS A 55 10.54 6.08 -10.85
CA LYS A 55 10.14 6.67 -12.15
C LYS A 55 10.27 8.18 -12.16
N ALA A 56 9.90 8.85 -11.06
CA ALA A 56 10.02 10.30 -10.95
C ALA A 56 11.50 10.73 -10.94
N GLU A 57 12.35 10.01 -10.22
CA GLU A 57 13.81 10.26 -10.17
C GLU A 57 14.45 10.04 -11.55
N GLU A 58 14.10 8.97 -12.26
CA GLU A 58 14.56 8.67 -13.62
C GLU A 58 14.05 9.68 -14.66
N SER A 59 12.85 10.24 -14.47
CA SER A 59 12.26 11.24 -15.37
C SER A 59 12.98 12.60 -15.33
N GLY A 60 13.86 12.79 -14.35
CA GLY A 60 14.61 14.02 -14.15
C GLY A 60 13.81 15.07 -13.39
N VAL A 61 14.51 15.88 -12.59
CA VAL A 61 13.92 16.98 -11.83
C VAL A 61 14.05 18.27 -12.63
N THR A 62 12.92 18.89 -13.00
CA THR A 62 12.92 20.20 -13.64
C THR A 62 13.32 21.28 -12.63
N GLN A 63 14.36 22.04 -12.93
CA GLN A 63 14.93 23.04 -12.01
C GLN A 63 14.17 24.38 -12.01
N GLU A 64 13.44 24.68 -13.08
CA GLU A 64 12.62 25.88 -13.20
C GLU A 64 11.14 25.48 -13.24
N VAL A 65 10.46 25.75 -12.12
CA VAL A 65 9.02 25.54 -11.98
C VAL A 65 8.39 26.94 -11.94
N ASP A 66 7.92 27.47 -13.08
CA ASP A 66 7.03 28.64 -13.07
C ASP A 66 5.57 28.14 -13.01
N PRO A 67 4.90 28.28 -11.85
CA PRO A 67 3.53 27.81 -11.68
C PRO A 67 2.55 28.42 -12.69
N LYS A 68 2.78 29.66 -13.13
CA LYS A 68 1.89 30.34 -14.09
C LYS A 68 2.02 29.75 -15.48
N ALA A 69 3.25 29.45 -15.91
CA ALA A 69 3.52 28.79 -17.18
C ALA A 69 2.93 27.38 -17.23
N MET A 70 3.10 26.58 -16.15
CA MET A 70 2.51 25.24 -16.05
C MET A 70 0.98 25.27 -16.08
N LEU A 71 0.35 26.21 -15.37
CA LEU A 71 -1.11 26.36 -15.39
C LEU A 71 -1.63 26.72 -16.78
N LYS A 72 -0.90 27.54 -17.54
CA LYS A 72 -1.26 27.87 -18.91
C LYS A 72 -1.15 26.62 -19.80
N GLU A 73 -0.03 25.88 -19.72
CA GLU A 73 0.17 24.66 -20.48
C GLU A 73 -0.89 23.59 -20.18
N PHE A 74 -1.26 23.41 -18.91
CA PHE A 74 -2.32 22.47 -18.54
C PHE A 74 -3.69 22.87 -19.10
N LYS A 75 -4.00 24.18 -19.13
CA LYS A 75 -5.24 24.69 -19.75
C LYS A 75 -5.23 24.50 -21.27
N ASP A 76 -4.10 24.75 -21.91
CA ASP A 76 -3.94 24.58 -23.36
C ASP A 76 -4.10 23.09 -23.75
N ARG A 77 -3.48 22.16 -23.00
CA ARG A 77 -3.68 20.70 -23.19
C ARG A 77 -5.11 20.24 -22.91
N LEU A 78 -5.81 20.89 -21.97
CA LEU A 78 -7.21 20.57 -21.68
C LEU A 78 -8.12 20.97 -22.84
N SER A 79 -7.86 22.12 -23.48
CA SER A 79 -8.58 22.54 -24.69
C SER A 79 -8.30 21.64 -25.90
N ASP A 80 -7.06 21.17 -26.07
CA ASP A 80 -6.69 20.30 -27.21
C ASP A 80 -7.28 18.89 -27.13
N ASN A 81 -7.51 18.38 -25.91
CA ASN A 81 -8.11 17.05 -25.67
C ASN A 81 -9.65 17.04 -25.67
N GLY A 82 -10.30 18.14 -26.06
CA GLY A 82 -11.73 18.17 -26.40
C GLY A 82 -12.70 17.84 -25.25
N GLN A 83 -12.37 18.20 -24.01
CA GLN A 83 -13.31 18.09 -22.87
C GLN A 83 -14.01 19.42 -22.51
N ILE A 84 -14.25 20.28 -23.50
CA ILE A 84 -15.31 21.31 -23.46
C ILE A 84 -15.97 21.35 -24.84
#